data_AF-A0A510IC11-F1
#
_entry.id   AF-A0A510IC11-F1
#
_cell.length_a   1.000
_cell.length_b   1.000
_cell.length_c   1.000
_cell.angle_alpha   90.00
_cell.angle_beta   90.00
_cell.angle_gamma   90.00
#
_symmetry.space_group_name_H-M   'P 1'
#
loop_
_entity.id
_entity.type
_entity.pdbx_description
1 polymer ?
#
loop_
_entity_poly.entity_id
_entity_poly.type
_entity_poly.pdbx_seq_one_letter_code
_entity_poly.pdbx_strand_id
1 'polypeptide(L)' 'MNQQTSSYMDNYSKLKAAAEELSQQNVPDVDRIIPLVKQGTEAYQHCMSRIQEVEKMLQEIEQKASSSQ' A
#
# COMPACT_ATOMS: atom_id res chain seq x y z
N MET A 1 21.78 -2.00 -6.96
CA MET A 1 20.56 -2.49 -7.65
C MET A 1 19.50 -1.43 -7.47
N ASN A 2 19.12 -0.73 -8.55
CA ASN A 2 18.13 0.35 -8.49
C ASN A 2 16.75 -0.33 -8.43
N GLN A 3 16.23 -0.61 -7.23
CA GLN A 3 14.88 -1.14 -7.10
C GLN A 3 13.93 -0.06 -7.60
N GLN A 4 13.35 -0.31 -8.78
CA GLN A 4 12.30 0.52 -9.35
C GLN A 4 11.09 0.35 -8.44
N THR A 5 11.03 1.17 -7.39
CA THR A 5 9.92 1.19 -6.44
C THR A 5 8.69 1.55 -7.24
N SER A 6 7.76 0.59 -7.36
CA SER A 6 6.45 0.89 -7.94
C SER A 6 5.82 2.02 -7.14
N SER A 7 5.17 2.97 -7.81
CA SER A 7 4.66 4.15 -7.13
C SER A 7 3.55 3.76 -6.14
N TYR A 8 3.22 4.67 -5.22
CA TYR A 8 2.08 4.48 -4.32
C TYR A 8 0.80 4.17 -5.13
N MET A 9 0.57 4.91 -6.23
CA MET A 9 -0.62 4.77 -7.05
C MET A 9 -0.68 3.41 -7.76
N ASP A 10 0.45 2.89 -8.24
CA ASP A 10 0.48 1.58 -8.89
C ASP A 10 0.09 0.46 -7.91
N ASN A 11 0.57 0.53 -6.66
CA ASN A 11 0.23 -0.43 -5.62
C ASN A 11 -1.22 -0.24 -5.15
N TYR A 12 -1.68 1.00 -5.01
CA TYR A 12 -3.07 1.28 -4.68
C TYR A 12 -4.04 0.69 -5.72
N SER A 13 -3.73 0.82 -7.01
CA SER A 13 -4.51 0.21 -8.08
C SER A 13 -4.56 -1.32 -7.98
N LYS A 14 -3.43 -1.98 -7.68
CA LYS A 14 -3.37 -3.45 -7.49
C LYS A 14 -4.15 -3.91 -6.28
N LEU A 15 -4.07 -3.17 -5.17
CA LEU A 15 -4.84 -3.42 -3.96
C LEU A 15 -6.34 -3.30 -4.23
N LYS A 16 -6.74 -2.21 -4.88
CA LYS A 16 -8.14 -1.95 -5.25
C LYS A 16 -8.69 -3.06 -6.15
N ALA A 17 -7.97 -3.43 -7.20
CA ALA A 17 -8.38 -4.50 -8.11
C ALA A 17 -8.58 -5.84 -7.38
N ALA A 18 -7.64 -6.23 -6.51
CA ALA A 18 -7.77 -7.45 -5.73
C ALA A 18 -8.99 -7.42 -4.79
N ALA A 19 -9.26 -6.30 -4.14
CA ALA A 19 -10.43 -6.13 -3.27
C ALA A 19 -11.75 -6.19 -4.07
N GLU A 20 -11.80 -5.53 -5.23
CA GLU A 20 -12.97 -5.56 -6.12
C GLU A 20 -13.25 -6.99 -6.60
N GLU A 21 -12.23 -7.71 -7.08
CA GLU A 21 -12.36 -9.10 -7.54
C GLU A 21 -12.81 -10.04 -6.41
N LEU A 22 -12.29 -9.87 -5.19
CA LEU A 22 -12.74 -10.65 -4.03
C LEU A 22 -14.20 -10.36 -3.68
N SER A 23 -14.63 -9.09 -3.76
CA SER A 23 -16.01 -8.70 -3.41
C SER A 23 -17.07 -9.19 -4.39
N GLN A 24 -16.69 -9.47 -5.65
CA GLN A 24 -17.59 -9.92 -6.70
C GLN A 24 -17.80 -11.45 -6.72
N GLN A 25 -17.06 -12.20 -5.90
CA GLN A 25 -17.18 -13.66 -5.85
C GLN A 25 -18.42 -14.09 -5.05
N ASN A 26 -19.50 -14.42 -5.76
CA ASN A 26 -20.71 -14.97 -5.16
C ASN A 26 -20.53 -16.41 -4.62
N VAL A 27 -19.60 -17.17 -5.22
CA VAL A 27 -19.19 -18.49 -4.75
C VAL A 27 -17.67 -18.43 -4.51
N PRO A 28 -17.19 -18.68 -3.29
CA PRO A 28 -15.76 -18.63 -2.98
C PRO A 28 -14.99 -19.74 -3.72
N ASP A 29 -14.11 -19.37 -4.65
CA ASP A 29 -13.13 -20.27 -5.24
C ASP A 29 -11.81 -20.12 -4.47
N VAL A 30 -11.54 -21.08 -3.59
CA VAL A 30 -10.39 -21.04 -2.68
C VAL A 30 -9.06 -20.89 -3.43
N ASP A 31 -8.91 -21.56 -4.58
CA ASP A 31 -7.68 -21.53 -5.37
C ASP A 31 -7.47 -20.16 -6.04
N ARG A 32 -8.54 -19.41 -6.29
CA ARG A 32 -8.49 -18.02 -6.79
C ARG A 32 -8.36 -16.98 -5.69
N ILE A 33 -8.89 -17.24 -4.50
CA ILE A 33 -8.80 -16.30 -3.38
C ILE A 33 -7.36 -16.14 -2.89
N ILE A 34 -6.61 -17.24 -2.79
CA ILE A 34 -5.22 -17.23 -2.30
C ILE A 34 -4.34 -16.22 -3.07
N PRO A 35 -4.23 -16.26 -4.41
CA PRO A 35 -3.40 -15.32 -5.15
C PRO A 35 -3.90 -13.87 -5.04
N LEU A 36 -5.21 -13.64 -5.00
CA LEU A 36 -5.78 -12.29 -4.84
C LEU A 36 -5.45 -11.69 -3.47
N VAL A 37 -5.58 -12.48 -2.39
CA VAL A 37 -5.22 -12.06 -1.04
C VAL A 37 -3.72 -11.76 -0.94
N LYS A 38 -2.88 -12.59 -1.57
CA LYS A 38 -1.44 -12.36 -1.63
C LYS A 38 -1.11 -11.04 -2.35
N GLN A 39 -1.66 -10.84 -3.54
CA GLN A 39 -1.48 -9.60 -4.31
C GLN A 39 -1.94 -8.37 -3.52
N GLY A 40 -3.13 -8.43 -2.91
CA GLY A 40 -3.68 -7.35 -2.11
C GLY A 40 -2.79 -7.02 -0.92
N THR A 41 -2.28 -8.05 -0.22
CA THR A 41 -1.42 -7.87 0.97
C THR A 41 -0.08 -7.25 0.61
N GLU A 42 0.57 -7.71 -0.46
CA GLU A 42 1.84 -7.15 -0.95
C GLU A 42 1.66 -5.67 -1.37
N ALA A 43 0.60 -5.38 -2.12
CA ALA A 43 0.27 -4.03 -2.54
C ALA A 43 -0.03 -3.11 -1.34
N TYR A 44 -0.78 -3.61 -0.35
CA TYR A 44 -1.05 -2.90 0.90
C TYR A 44 0.23 -2.54 1.66
N GLN A 45 1.16 -3.49 1.80
CA GLN A 45 2.44 -3.24 2.49
C GLN A 45 3.24 -2.12 1.82
N HIS A 46 3.28 -2.08 0.49
CA HIS A 46 3.93 -1.00 -0.25
C HIS A 46 3.25 0.35 -0.03
N CYS A 47 1.92 0.40 -0.11
CA CYS A 47 1.15 1.61 0.19
C CYS A 47 1.47 2.13 1.60
N MET A 48 1.54 1.22 2.58
CA MET A 48 1.74 1.58 3.98
C MET A 48 3.16 2.05 4.28
N SER A 49 4.18 1.42 3.67
CA SER A 49 5.56 1.91 3.75
C SER A 49 5.66 3.37 3.29
N ARG A 50 5.00 3.72 2.17
CA ARG A 50 5.04 5.08 1.63
C ARG A 50 4.29 6.08 2.50
N ILE A 51 3.17 5.68 3.11
CA ILE A 51 2.46 6.52 4.08
C ILE A 51 3.34 6.79 5.30
N GLN A 52 3.96 5.74 5.87
CA GLN A 52 4.85 5.87 7.02
C GLN A 52 6.06 6.77 6.73
N GLU A 53 6.64 6.66 5.54
CA GLU A 53 7.72 7.55 5.10
C GLU A 53 7.29 9.03 5.05
N VAL A 54 6.08 9.30 4.56
CA VAL A 54 5.51 10.66 4.51
C VAL A 54 5.20 11.17 5.92
N GLU A 55 4.56 10.36 6.77
CA GLU A 55 4.28 10.71 8.17
C GLU A 55 5.55 11.06 8.93
N LYS A 56 6.60 10.25 8.78
CA LYS A 56 7.90 10.52 9.41
C LYS A 56 8.51 11.83 8.90
N MET A 57 8.45 12.10 7.60
CA MET A 57 8.96 13.34 7.02
C MET A 57 8.21 14.56 7.56
N LEU A 58 6.89 14.48 7.70
CA LEU A 58 6.07 15.55 8.26
C LEU A 58 6.44 15.81 9.74
N GLN A 59 6.58 14.75 10.54
CA GLN A 59 7.02 14.87 11.94
C GLN A 59 8.39 15.54 12.07
N GLU A 60 9.35 15.19 11.21
CA GLU A 60 10.68 15.82 11.19
C GLU A 60 10.61 17.32 10.83
N ILE A 61 9.70 17.71 9.94
CA ILE A 61 9.47 19.12 9.57
C ILE A 61 8.86 19.88 10.74
N GLU A 62 7.84 19.32 11.39
CA GLU A 62 7.17 19.92 12.55
C GLU A 62 8.15 20.14 13.71
N GLN A 63 8.99 19.15 14.03
CA GLN A 63 10.01 19.25 15.09
C GLN A 63 11.05 20.34 14.80
N LYS A 64 11.48 20.47 13.54
CA LYS A 64 12.42 21.54 13.12
C LYS A 64 11.78 22.92 13.21
N ALA A 65 10.50 23.04 12.84
CA ALA A 65 9.76 24.29 12.96
C ALA A 65 9.61 24.72 14.43
N SER A 66 9.30 23.79 15.34
CA SER A 66 9.13 24.09 16.77
C SER A 66 10.43 24.37 17.53
N SER A 67 11.59 23.91 17.01
CA SER A 67 12.91 24.15 17.62
C SER A 67 13.62 25.41 17.11
N SER A 68 13.03 26.08 16.11
CA SER A 68 13.54 27.34 15.54
C SER A 68 12.82 28.58 16.09
N GLN A 69 11.95 28.43 17.09
CA GLN A 69 11.28 29.50 17.86
C GLN A 69 11.78 29.50 19.30
#